data_AF-A0A6J1X4X9-F1
#
_entry.id   AF-A0A6J1X4X9-F1
#
_cell.length_a   1.000
_cell.length_b   1.000
_cell.length_c   1.000
_cell.angle_alpha   90.00
_cell.angle_beta   90.00
_cell.angle_gamma   90.00
#
_symmetry.space_group_name_H-M   'P 1'
#
loop_
_entity.id
_entity.type
_entity.pdbx_description
1 polymer ?
#
loop_
_entity_poly.entity_id
_entity_poly.type
_entity_poly.pdbx_seq_one_letter_code
_entity_poly.pdbx_strand_id
1 'polypeptide(L)'
;MRKVYILYLLIFAFVVKNDSARILGYFPTPSISHQVVFQPLMSELAKRGHDVTVITTDPISPKRKAHANLTEVDMHDLSYTIWREGVFNGETTTGKKSDILNQIRILYNLVTDISEQQINSDQVQRIIQNKEDKFDLIFIESLWRPGLGLSYIYKAPVILISSFLSIYNNMESVGGPVHPILYPTSCRQKLNNLTIWDKIIELYNHYSFINMFDTAEKKQNEMMKRVFGSDVPPLSELYNNIDMLFLNAHPIWDSNRPVPPNVIYLGGLHRKPEKKLPTELKSYLDACKHGVIYISYGTNVSPSQLPPEKIQMIVNVFSRLPYDVIWKWDKDELPGRSKNIKISKWLPQSDLLRHPKVLLFITQGGLQSTDEAIAAGVPLIGMPMLGDQWYNVEQYVRHGIGVRLDMEDLTEEKLYNAINTTINDKSYRQNVERLRTVMSDQPQSALERAVWWTEYVLRHKGAKHLRSPAANMSWGEFLEIELVTYLILGLISLIIVSVISVYY
;
A
#
# COMPACT_ATOMS: atom_id res chain seq x y z
N MET A 1 -6.74 34.31 -52.46
CA MET A 1 -7.18 32.91 -52.19
C MET A 1 -6.04 31.99 -51.71
N ARG A 2 -4.83 31.98 -52.29
CA ARG A 2 -3.72 31.06 -51.90
C ARG A 2 -3.22 31.16 -50.44
N LYS A 3 -3.28 32.34 -49.80
CA LYS A 3 -2.86 32.54 -48.40
C LYS A 3 -3.86 31.97 -47.37
N VAL A 4 -5.14 31.84 -47.74
CA VAL A 4 -6.20 31.32 -46.85
C VAL A 4 -6.08 29.80 -46.72
N TYR A 5 -5.75 29.10 -47.80
CA TYR A 5 -5.51 27.65 -47.76
C TYR A 5 -4.29 27.25 -46.93
N ILE A 6 -3.23 28.07 -46.91
CA ILE A 6 -2.05 27.83 -46.06
C ILE A 6 -2.41 28.01 -44.58
N LEU A 7 -3.28 28.98 -44.25
CA LEU A 7 -3.77 29.16 -42.89
C LEU A 7 -4.67 27.98 -42.45
N TYR A 8 -5.55 27.47 -43.31
CA TYR A 8 -6.34 26.27 -43.02
C TYR A 8 -5.48 25.00 -42.91
N LEU A 9 -4.43 24.83 -43.72
CA LEU A 9 -3.46 23.73 -43.61
C LEU A 9 -2.62 23.81 -42.33
N LEU A 10 -2.24 25.02 -41.89
CA LEU A 10 -1.53 25.24 -40.62
C LEU A 10 -2.44 25.05 -39.40
N ILE A 11 -3.75 25.37 -39.51
CA ILE A 11 -4.74 25.10 -38.46
C ILE A 11 -5.05 23.60 -38.38
N PHE A 12 -5.06 22.87 -39.50
CA PHE A 12 -5.20 21.41 -39.50
C PHE A 12 -3.96 20.68 -38.97
N ALA A 13 -2.77 21.26 -39.13
CA ALA A 13 -1.51 20.70 -38.63
C ALA A 13 -1.34 20.85 -37.09
N PHE A 14 -2.19 21.65 -36.43
CA PHE A 14 -2.21 21.82 -34.98
C PHE A 14 -3.50 21.30 -34.33
N VAL A 15 -4.18 20.32 -34.94
CA VAL A 15 -4.98 19.40 -34.13
C VAL A 15 -3.98 18.55 -33.35
N VAL A 16 -3.50 19.10 -32.22
CA VAL A 16 -2.96 18.28 -31.15
C VAL A 16 -4.06 17.26 -30.90
N LYS A 17 -3.82 15.99 -31.23
CA LYS A 17 -4.63 14.89 -30.74
C LYS A 17 -4.56 14.98 -29.23
N ASN A 18 -5.52 15.70 -28.65
CA ASN A 18 -5.76 15.65 -27.23
C ASN A 18 -6.53 14.34 -27.06
N ASP A 19 -5.81 13.22 -27.06
CA ASP A 19 -6.35 11.87 -26.89
C ASP A 19 -6.82 11.76 -25.43
N SER A 20 -7.96 12.41 -25.14
CA SER A 20 -8.66 12.34 -23.86
C SER A 20 -9.26 10.95 -23.71
N ALA A 21 -8.59 10.10 -22.95
CA ALA A 21 -9.13 8.81 -22.50
C ALA A 21 -10.19 8.96 -21.39
N ARG A 22 -11.14 8.02 -21.35
CA ARG A 22 -12.05 7.81 -20.22
C ARG A 22 -11.45 6.79 -19.26
N ILE A 23 -11.21 7.17 -18.01
CA ILE A 23 -10.48 6.36 -17.02
C ILE A 23 -11.40 6.08 -15.81
N LEU A 24 -11.51 4.82 -15.42
CA LEU A 24 -12.22 4.41 -14.20
C LEU A 24 -11.22 4.04 -13.11
N GLY A 25 -11.34 4.63 -11.93
CA GLY A 25 -10.63 4.19 -10.72
C GLY A 25 -11.58 3.56 -9.71
N TYR A 26 -11.25 2.35 -9.24
CA TYR A 26 -11.96 1.68 -8.15
C TYR A 26 -11.05 1.53 -6.93
N PHE A 27 -11.26 2.39 -5.92
CA PHE A 27 -10.45 2.49 -4.69
C PHE A 27 -11.34 2.32 -3.45
N PRO A 28 -11.78 1.09 -3.16
CA PRO A 28 -12.79 0.80 -2.16
C PRO A 28 -12.30 0.81 -0.71
N THR A 29 -10.99 0.88 -0.43
CA THR A 29 -10.50 0.81 0.97
C THR A 29 -11.01 2.00 1.80
N PRO A 30 -11.75 1.76 2.91
CA PRO A 30 -12.21 2.81 3.84
C PRO A 30 -11.07 3.26 4.76
N SER A 31 -10.06 3.87 4.16
CA SER A 31 -8.92 4.41 4.88
C SER A 31 -8.29 5.56 4.10
N ILE A 32 -8.32 6.75 4.70
CA ILE A 32 -7.67 7.96 4.18
C ILE A 32 -6.22 7.70 3.76
N SER A 33 -5.46 6.87 4.47
CA SER A 33 -4.05 6.59 4.13
C SER A 33 -3.88 5.86 2.79
N HIS A 34 -4.89 5.14 2.33
CA HIS A 34 -4.93 4.57 0.98
C HIS A 34 -5.33 5.63 -0.03
N GLN A 35 -6.43 6.35 0.23
CA GLN A 35 -6.99 7.32 -0.71
C GLN A 35 -6.01 8.44 -1.05
N VAL A 36 -5.24 8.97 -0.08
CA VAL A 36 -4.23 10.01 -0.33
C VAL A 36 -3.11 9.60 -1.29
N VAL A 37 -2.92 8.30 -1.53
CA VAL A 37 -1.96 7.80 -2.51
C VAL A 37 -2.53 7.88 -3.92
N PHE A 38 -3.81 7.52 -4.12
CA PHE A 38 -4.41 7.44 -5.44
C PHE A 38 -4.90 8.80 -5.96
N GLN A 39 -5.38 9.65 -5.05
CA GLN A 39 -5.93 10.98 -5.35
C GLN A 39 -5.01 11.87 -6.22
N PRO A 40 -3.69 11.98 -5.97
CA PRO A 40 -2.80 12.80 -6.80
C PRO A 40 -2.75 12.34 -8.26
N LEU A 41 -2.71 11.03 -8.50
CA LEU A 41 -2.68 10.48 -9.85
C LEU A 41 -3.98 10.75 -10.60
N MET A 42 -5.13 10.48 -9.96
CA MET A 42 -6.45 10.71 -10.58
C MET A 42 -6.66 12.20 -10.91
N SER A 43 -6.27 13.09 -9.99
CA SER A 43 -6.38 14.53 -10.19
C SER A 43 -5.49 15.03 -11.33
N GLU A 44 -4.24 14.55 -11.40
CA GLU A 44 -3.32 14.97 -12.44
C GLU A 44 -3.74 14.44 -13.83
N LEU A 45 -4.28 13.22 -13.91
CA LEU A 45 -4.85 12.69 -15.16
C LEU A 45 -6.05 13.53 -15.63
N ALA A 46 -6.97 13.89 -14.72
CA ALA A 46 -8.10 14.77 -15.05
C ALA A 46 -7.63 16.16 -15.49
N LYS A 47 -6.64 16.72 -14.81
CA LYS A 47 -6.02 18.01 -15.16
C LYS A 47 -5.33 17.99 -16.53
N ARG A 48 -4.82 16.83 -16.95
CA ARG A 48 -4.23 16.61 -18.28
C ARG A 48 -5.26 16.41 -19.39
N GLY A 49 -6.56 16.44 -19.06
CA GLY A 49 -7.65 16.43 -20.03
C GLY A 49 -8.42 15.12 -20.10
N HIS A 50 -7.99 14.07 -19.41
CA HIS A 50 -8.74 12.80 -19.33
C HIS A 50 -10.07 12.98 -18.61
N ASP A 51 -11.08 12.20 -19.00
CA ASP A 51 -12.35 12.07 -18.28
C ASP A 51 -12.21 10.97 -17.23
N VAL A 52 -12.12 11.35 -15.96
CA VAL A 52 -11.78 10.44 -14.86
C VAL A 52 -13.00 10.26 -13.95
N THR A 53 -13.45 9.02 -13.82
CA THR A 53 -14.46 8.62 -12.84
C THR A 53 -13.80 7.78 -11.75
N VAL A 54 -13.99 8.14 -10.49
CA VAL A 54 -13.38 7.45 -9.35
C VAL A 54 -14.47 7.01 -8.37
N ILE A 55 -14.53 5.73 -8.07
CA ILE A 55 -15.27 5.17 -6.94
C ILE A 55 -14.32 5.13 -5.74
N THR A 56 -14.61 5.93 -4.71
CA THR A 56 -13.69 6.18 -3.59
C THR A 56 -14.46 6.32 -2.28
N THR A 57 -13.80 6.01 -1.16
CA THR A 57 -14.33 6.24 0.19
C THR A 57 -14.02 7.62 0.74
N ASP A 58 -13.12 8.38 0.11
CA ASP A 58 -12.72 9.71 0.61
C ASP A 58 -12.53 10.64 -0.59
N PRO A 59 -13.62 11.21 -1.13
CA PRO A 59 -13.53 12.14 -2.24
C PRO A 59 -12.73 13.39 -1.86
N ILE A 60 -11.92 13.89 -2.80
CA ILE A 60 -11.12 15.11 -2.64
C ILE A 60 -12.04 16.32 -2.41
N SER A 61 -13.24 16.26 -3.01
CA SER A 61 -14.12 17.41 -3.13
C SER A 61 -15.56 17.16 -2.66
N PRO A 62 -15.82 17.17 -1.35
CA PRO A 62 -17.18 17.36 -0.86
C PRO A 62 -17.68 18.81 -1.08
N LYS A 63 -16.79 19.80 -1.31
CA LYS A 63 -17.11 21.25 -1.22
C LYS A 63 -16.51 22.19 -2.29
N ARG A 64 -15.75 21.70 -3.29
CA ARG A 64 -15.21 22.52 -4.41
C ARG A 64 -15.10 21.66 -5.66
N LYS A 65 -15.59 22.07 -6.84
CA LYS A 65 -15.39 21.28 -8.08
C LYS A 65 -13.89 21.01 -8.29
N ALA A 66 -13.44 19.77 -8.06
CA ALA A 66 -12.01 19.41 -8.05
C ALA A 66 -11.36 19.73 -9.40
N HIS A 67 -11.97 19.27 -10.48
CA HIS A 67 -11.67 19.60 -11.88
C HIS A 67 -12.94 19.35 -12.70
N ALA A 68 -13.07 19.96 -13.89
CA ALA A 68 -14.26 19.75 -14.73
C ALA A 68 -14.41 18.29 -15.21
N ASN A 69 -13.30 17.56 -15.29
CA ASN A 69 -13.24 16.19 -15.84
C ASN A 69 -12.96 15.13 -14.74
N LEU A 70 -13.27 15.41 -13.47
CA LEU A 70 -13.15 14.45 -12.38
C LEU A 70 -14.52 14.23 -11.72
N THR A 71 -15.05 13.02 -11.85
CA THR A 71 -16.27 12.56 -11.20
C THR A 71 -15.91 11.63 -10.05
N GLU A 72 -16.31 11.95 -8.83
CA GLU A 72 -16.08 11.12 -7.64
C GLU A 72 -17.41 10.52 -7.14
N VAL A 73 -17.44 9.20 -6.96
CA VAL A 73 -18.57 8.42 -6.47
C VAL A 73 -18.25 8.06 -5.02
N ASP A 74 -18.98 8.68 -4.10
CA ASP A 74 -18.67 8.67 -2.67
C ASP A 74 -19.25 7.43 -1.98
N MET A 75 -18.36 6.52 -1.59
CA MET A 75 -18.67 5.29 -0.84
C MET A 75 -18.30 5.39 0.65
N HIS A 76 -18.06 6.60 1.19
CA HIS A 76 -17.55 6.80 2.56
C HIS A 76 -18.39 6.09 3.61
N ASP A 77 -19.65 6.51 3.80
CA ASP A 77 -20.48 6.04 4.91
C ASP A 77 -20.75 4.55 4.84
N LEU A 78 -21.01 4.01 3.64
CA LEU A 78 -21.24 2.59 3.40
C LEU A 78 -20.02 1.77 3.84
N SER A 79 -18.85 2.14 3.36
CA SER A 79 -17.63 1.34 3.51
C SER A 79 -17.07 1.46 4.92
N TYR A 80 -17.05 2.67 5.48
CA TYR A 80 -16.57 2.91 6.84
C TYR A 80 -17.48 2.28 7.89
N THR A 81 -18.78 2.16 7.65
CA THR A 81 -19.69 1.48 8.59
C THR A 81 -19.35 0.00 8.70
N ILE A 82 -19.29 -0.71 7.56
CA ILE A 82 -18.93 -2.13 7.52
C ILE A 82 -17.52 -2.35 8.09
N TRP A 83 -16.57 -1.48 7.74
CA TRP A 83 -15.21 -1.55 8.26
C TRP A 83 -15.13 -1.39 9.76
N ARG A 84 -15.85 -0.41 10.33
CA ARG A 84 -15.83 -0.21 11.78
C ARG A 84 -16.41 -1.39 12.54
N GLU A 85 -17.51 -1.94 12.04
CA GLU A 85 -18.15 -3.12 12.63
C GLU A 85 -17.27 -4.36 12.56
N GLY A 86 -16.53 -4.57 11.45
CA GLY A 86 -15.65 -5.73 11.32
C GLY A 86 -14.28 -5.58 11.98
N VAL A 87 -13.69 -4.38 11.99
CA VAL A 87 -12.32 -4.15 12.49
C VAL A 87 -12.30 -3.77 13.97
N PHE A 88 -13.26 -2.96 14.45
CA PHE A 88 -13.28 -2.45 15.82
C PHE A 88 -14.20 -3.22 16.77
N ASN A 89 -14.57 -4.47 16.44
CA ASN A 89 -15.36 -5.34 17.31
C ASN A 89 -14.56 -5.99 18.47
N GLY A 90 -13.28 -5.63 18.63
CA GLY A 90 -12.42 -6.17 19.70
C GLY A 90 -11.71 -7.49 19.36
N GLU A 91 -11.98 -8.10 18.20
CA GLU A 91 -11.35 -9.37 17.79
C GLU A 91 -10.09 -9.19 16.91
N THR A 92 -9.87 -7.99 16.36
CA THR A 92 -8.87 -7.78 15.30
C THR A 92 -7.45 -7.58 15.82
N THR A 93 -7.26 -6.91 16.95
CA THR A 93 -5.93 -6.69 17.52
C THR A 93 -5.98 -6.73 19.05
N THR A 94 -5.19 -7.64 19.61
CA THR A 94 -4.89 -7.77 21.04
C THR A 94 -3.51 -7.18 21.37
N GLY A 95 -2.81 -6.66 20.36
CA GLY A 95 -1.43 -6.16 20.46
C GLY A 95 -0.39 -7.28 20.41
N LYS A 96 -0.77 -8.51 20.06
CA LYS A 96 0.11 -9.69 20.00
C LYS A 96 0.53 -9.98 18.57
N LYS A 97 1.72 -10.56 18.42
CA LYS A 97 2.24 -11.00 17.11
C LYS A 97 1.34 -12.04 16.43
N SER A 98 0.68 -12.89 17.20
CA SER A 98 -0.23 -13.92 16.68
C SER A 98 -1.48 -13.36 16.00
N ASP A 99 -1.80 -12.08 16.19
CA ASP A 99 -3.02 -11.47 15.65
C ASP A 99 -2.99 -11.42 14.11
N ILE A 100 -1.80 -11.43 13.49
CA ILE A 100 -1.67 -11.23 12.04
C ILE A 100 -2.48 -12.24 11.21
N LEU A 101 -2.53 -13.50 11.61
CA LEU A 101 -3.32 -14.52 10.89
C LEU A 101 -4.82 -14.22 10.96
N ASN A 102 -5.32 -13.78 12.13
CA ASN A 102 -6.71 -13.40 12.30
C ASN A 102 -7.04 -12.11 11.55
N GLN A 103 -6.15 -11.12 11.58
CA GLN A 103 -6.28 -9.85 10.86
C GLN A 103 -6.43 -10.08 9.35
N ILE A 104 -5.60 -10.95 8.76
CA ILE A 104 -5.68 -11.28 7.33
C ILE A 104 -6.97 -12.02 7.00
N ARG A 105 -7.42 -12.95 7.86
CA ARG A 105 -8.70 -13.64 7.70
C ARG A 105 -9.88 -12.66 7.71
N ILE A 106 -9.90 -11.73 8.67
CA ILE A 106 -10.94 -10.69 8.78
C ILE A 106 -10.90 -9.78 7.54
N LEU A 107 -9.70 -9.35 7.12
CA LEU A 107 -9.51 -8.50 5.95
C LEU A 107 -10.09 -9.14 4.68
N TYR A 108 -9.86 -10.44 4.43
CA TYR A 108 -10.41 -11.11 3.26
C TYR A 108 -11.95 -11.19 3.26
N ASN A 109 -12.57 -11.36 4.42
CA ASN A 109 -14.03 -11.30 4.52
C ASN A 109 -14.52 -9.87 4.22
N LEU A 110 -13.90 -8.86 4.84
CA LEU A 110 -14.25 -7.45 4.61
C LEU A 110 -14.08 -7.01 3.16
N VAL A 111 -13.03 -7.47 2.47
CA VAL A 111 -12.85 -7.22 1.03
C VAL A 111 -14.03 -7.77 0.23
N THR A 112 -14.56 -8.92 0.62
CA THR A 112 -15.72 -9.54 -0.05
C THR A 112 -16.99 -8.74 0.24
N ASP A 113 -17.27 -8.46 1.51
CA ASP A 113 -18.51 -7.81 1.95
C ASP A 113 -18.60 -6.36 1.44
N ILE A 114 -17.54 -5.57 1.60
CA ILE A 114 -17.52 -4.18 1.13
C ILE A 114 -17.58 -4.12 -0.40
N SER A 115 -16.93 -5.04 -1.12
CA SER A 115 -17.04 -5.08 -2.60
C SER A 115 -18.48 -5.36 -3.01
N GLU A 116 -19.14 -6.34 -2.40
CA GLU A 116 -20.54 -6.67 -2.72
C GLU A 116 -21.46 -5.47 -2.49
N GLN A 117 -21.32 -4.80 -1.34
CA GLN A 117 -22.15 -3.65 -0.99
C GLN A 117 -21.87 -2.43 -1.89
N GLN A 118 -20.61 -2.12 -2.17
CA GLN A 118 -20.27 -1.00 -3.06
C GLN A 118 -20.76 -1.26 -4.48
N ILE A 119 -20.51 -2.44 -5.04
CA ILE A 119 -20.89 -2.77 -6.43
C ILE A 119 -22.42 -2.77 -6.57
N ASN A 120 -23.16 -3.26 -5.57
CA ASN A 120 -24.63 -3.24 -5.59
C ASN A 120 -25.26 -1.87 -5.28
N SER A 121 -24.47 -0.88 -4.86
CA SER A 121 -25.00 0.45 -4.59
C SER A 121 -25.60 1.08 -5.85
N ASP A 122 -26.69 1.84 -5.70
CA ASP A 122 -27.36 2.51 -6.82
C ASP A 122 -26.40 3.37 -7.67
N GLN A 123 -25.43 4.01 -7.01
CA GLN A 123 -24.48 4.91 -7.66
C GLN A 123 -23.51 4.13 -8.56
N VAL A 124 -22.99 2.99 -8.08
CA VAL A 124 -22.07 2.15 -8.86
C VAL A 124 -22.82 1.35 -9.92
N GLN A 125 -24.02 0.86 -9.62
CA GLN A 125 -24.87 0.17 -10.60
C GLN A 125 -25.23 1.08 -11.78
N ARG A 126 -25.46 2.38 -11.57
CA ARG A 126 -25.68 3.32 -12.69
C ARG A 126 -24.48 3.36 -13.64
N ILE A 127 -23.27 3.28 -13.13
CA ILE A 127 -22.04 3.28 -13.94
C ILE A 127 -21.93 1.97 -14.70
N ILE A 128 -22.12 0.84 -14.01
CA ILE A 128 -22.04 -0.52 -14.60
C ILE A 128 -23.12 -0.75 -15.66
N GLN A 129 -24.35 -0.28 -15.43
CA GLN A 129 -25.50 -0.51 -16.31
C GLN A 129 -25.56 0.47 -17.48
N ASN A 130 -24.84 1.60 -17.41
CA ASN A 130 -24.80 2.57 -18.49
C ASN A 130 -23.99 2.04 -19.68
N LYS A 131 -24.69 1.50 -20.68
CA LYS A 131 -24.08 0.93 -21.90
C LYS A 131 -23.37 1.96 -22.78
N GLU A 132 -23.62 3.25 -22.58
CA GLU A 132 -22.92 4.33 -23.28
C GLU A 132 -21.56 4.65 -22.63
N ASP A 133 -21.37 4.27 -21.36
CA ASP A 133 -20.09 4.43 -20.68
C ASP A 133 -19.11 3.35 -21.12
N LYS A 134 -18.04 3.81 -21.76
CA LYS A 134 -16.87 3.00 -22.10
C LYS A 134 -15.67 3.62 -21.40
N PHE A 135 -14.84 2.78 -20.82
CA PHE A 135 -13.56 3.19 -20.25
C PHE A 135 -12.44 2.63 -21.12
N ASP A 136 -11.42 3.45 -21.35
CA ASP A 136 -10.21 3.09 -22.09
C ASP A 136 -9.16 2.45 -21.16
N LEU A 137 -9.31 2.65 -19.85
CA LEU A 137 -8.42 2.13 -18.81
C LEU A 137 -9.15 2.02 -17.47
N ILE A 138 -8.81 0.97 -16.71
CA ILE A 138 -9.31 0.77 -15.35
C ILE A 138 -8.13 0.70 -14.37
N PHE A 139 -8.17 1.52 -13.33
CA PHE A 139 -7.39 1.34 -12.11
C PHE A 139 -8.17 0.55 -11.08
N ILE A 140 -7.53 -0.46 -10.50
CA ILE A 140 -8.09 -1.22 -9.38
C ILE A 140 -7.08 -1.18 -8.24
N GLU A 141 -7.55 -0.83 -7.05
CA GLU A 141 -6.73 -1.01 -5.85
C GLU A 141 -6.33 -2.49 -5.70
N SER A 142 -5.03 -2.77 -5.62
CA SER A 142 -4.51 -4.14 -5.81
C SER A 142 -4.96 -5.15 -4.74
N LEU A 143 -5.42 -4.66 -3.58
CA LEU A 143 -6.02 -5.45 -2.50
C LEU A 143 -7.43 -5.96 -2.84
N TRP A 144 -8.13 -5.30 -3.76
CA TRP A 144 -9.56 -5.47 -4.01
C TRP A 144 -9.82 -6.22 -5.31
N ARG A 145 -9.39 -7.47 -5.32
CA ARG A 145 -9.49 -8.42 -6.44
C ARG A 145 -10.88 -8.47 -7.11
N PRO A 146 -12.02 -8.43 -6.39
CA PRO A 146 -13.34 -8.44 -7.03
C PRO A 146 -13.56 -7.28 -8.01
N GLY A 147 -12.83 -6.18 -7.87
CA GLY A 147 -12.83 -5.07 -8.83
C GLY A 147 -12.43 -5.48 -10.24
N LEU A 148 -11.70 -6.59 -10.42
CA LEU A 148 -11.37 -7.14 -11.74
C LEU A 148 -12.61 -7.51 -12.55
N GLY A 149 -13.78 -7.72 -11.93
CA GLY A 149 -15.05 -7.87 -12.64
C GLY A 149 -15.39 -6.66 -13.52
N LEU A 150 -14.92 -5.45 -13.19
CA LEU A 150 -15.07 -4.27 -14.04
C LEU A 150 -14.34 -4.44 -15.39
N SER A 151 -13.22 -5.17 -15.43
CA SER A 151 -12.52 -5.48 -16.68
C SER A 151 -13.34 -6.42 -17.58
N TYR A 152 -14.17 -7.29 -16.99
CA TYR A 152 -15.11 -8.11 -17.74
C TYR A 152 -16.23 -7.28 -18.35
N ILE A 153 -16.72 -6.26 -17.65
CA ILE A 153 -17.79 -5.38 -18.15
C ILE A 153 -17.28 -4.47 -19.27
N TYR A 154 -16.20 -3.72 -19.03
CA TYR A 154 -15.75 -2.68 -19.97
C TYR A 154 -14.74 -3.16 -21.01
N LYS A 155 -14.14 -4.35 -20.83
CA LYS A 155 -13.13 -4.92 -21.74
C LYS A 155 -11.93 -3.98 -21.96
N ALA A 156 -11.52 -3.28 -20.90
CA ALA A 156 -10.43 -2.31 -20.91
C ALA A 156 -9.17 -2.87 -20.21
N PRO A 157 -7.96 -2.39 -20.57
CA PRO A 157 -6.74 -2.74 -19.87
C PRO A 157 -6.80 -2.34 -18.39
N VAL A 158 -6.10 -3.10 -17.54
CA VAL A 158 -6.11 -2.89 -16.08
C VAL A 158 -4.72 -2.53 -15.57
N ILE A 159 -4.65 -1.45 -14.77
CA ILE A 159 -3.52 -1.17 -13.90
C ILE A 159 -3.94 -1.46 -12.45
N LEU A 160 -3.30 -2.44 -11.83
CA LEU A 160 -3.38 -2.60 -10.38
C LEU A 160 -2.53 -1.52 -9.72
N ILE A 161 -3.04 -0.88 -8.67
CA ILE A 161 -2.28 0.09 -7.88
C ILE A 161 -2.36 -0.25 -6.39
N SER A 162 -1.21 -0.41 -5.75
CA SER A 162 -1.10 -0.61 -4.31
C SER A 162 -0.70 0.70 -3.63
N SER A 163 -1.35 1.02 -2.51
CA SER A 163 -0.91 2.10 -1.63
C SER A 163 0.39 1.77 -0.89
N PHE A 164 0.84 0.51 -0.96
CA PHE A 164 2.09 0.04 -0.37
C PHE A 164 2.80 -0.97 -1.30
N LEU A 165 3.38 -2.03 -0.73
CA LEU A 165 3.97 -3.17 -1.43
C LEU A 165 2.92 -4.06 -2.09
N SER A 166 3.37 -5.06 -2.84
CA SER A 166 2.50 -6.10 -3.38
C SER A 166 1.92 -6.97 -2.27
N ILE A 167 0.65 -7.34 -2.43
CA ILE A 167 0.03 -8.41 -1.64
C ILE A 167 0.09 -9.75 -2.39
N TYR A 168 -0.42 -10.80 -1.77
CA TYR A 168 -0.45 -12.14 -2.36
C TYR A 168 -1.11 -12.14 -3.76
N ASN A 169 -0.54 -12.90 -4.69
CA ASN A 169 -0.92 -13.02 -6.11
C ASN A 169 -0.70 -11.77 -6.98
N ASN A 170 -0.36 -10.60 -6.42
CA ASN A 170 -0.08 -9.42 -7.25
C ASN A 170 1.16 -9.64 -8.13
N MET A 171 2.26 -10.17 -7.58
CA MET A 171 3.50 -10.38 -8.33
C MET A 171 3.35 -11.49 -9.36
N GLU A 172 2.75 -12.61 -8.97
CA GLU A 172 2.46 -13.76 -9.82
C GLU A 172 1.58 -13.35 -11.02
N SER A 173 0.60 -12.48 -10.80
CA SER A 173 -0.29 -11.99 -11.87
C SER A 173 0.42 -11.24 -13.00
N VAL A 174 1.56 -10.63 -12.68
CA VAL A 174 2.39 -9.88 -13.65
C VAL A 174 3.69 -10.62 -14.01
N GLY A 175 3.91 -11.81 -13.44
CA GLY A 175 5.07 -12.66 -13.67
C GLY A 175 6.34 -12.20 -12.95
N GLY A 176 6.17 -11.49 -11.83
CA GLY A 176 7.20 -11.21 -10.85
C GLY A 176 7.48 -12.44 -9.97
N PRO A 177 8.75 -12.67 -9.58
CA PRO A 177 9.11 -13.79 -8.74
C PRO A 177 8.57 -13.64 -7.32
N VAL A 178 8.16 -14.77 -6.75
CA VAL A 178 7.76 -14.89 -5.34
C VAL A 178 8.58 -15.96 -4.66
N HIS A 179 8.97 -15.70 -3.41
CA HIS A 179 9.73 -16.65 -2.61
C HIS A 179 9.42 -16.40 -1.12
N PRO A 180 8.94 -17.39 -0.36
CA PRO A 180 8.46 -17.19 1.02
C PRO A 180 9.53 -16.60 1.95
N ILE A 181 10.81 -16.96 1.72
CA ILE A 181 11.95 -16.46 2.50
C ILE A 181 12.60 -15.19 1.92
N LEU A 182 13.02 -15.20 0.65
CA LEU A 182 13.77 -14.08 0.05
C LEU A 182 12.87 -12.87 -0.25
N TYR A 183 11.63 -13.13 -0.61
CA TYR A 183 10.69 -12.15 -1.13
C TYR A 183 9.33 -12.27 -0.43
N PRO A 184 9.31 -12.06 0.90
CA PRO A 184 8.14 -12.35 1.72
C PRO A 184 6.96 -11.44 1.40
N THR A 185 5.80 -11.81 1.93
CA THR A 185 4.61 -10.96 1.90
C THR A 185 4.84 -9.70 2.73
N SER A 186 4.08 -8.64 2.42
CA SER A 186 4.12 -7.37 3.15
C SER A 186 3.72 -7.47 4.62
N CYS A 187 3.22 -8.62 5.09
CA CYS A 187 2.78 -8.85 6.47
C CYS A 187 3.81 -9.61 7.33
N ARG A 188 5.00 -9.87 6.79
CA ARG A 188 6.03 -10.61 7.51
C ARG A 188 6.61 -9.82 8.67
N GLN A 189 6.82 -10.50 9.80
CA GLN A 189 7.26 -9.86 11.04
C GLN A 189 8.77 -9.89 11.29
N LYS A 190 9.52 -10.75 10.61
CA LYS A 190 10.99 -10.80 10.69
C LYS A 190 11.58 -10.97 9.30
N LEU A 191 12.41 -10.03 8.86
CA LEU A 191 12.91 -10.02 7.47
C LEU A 191 14.33 -10.60 7.34
N ASN A 192 15.19 -10.37 8.33
CA ASN A 192 16.62 -10.69 8.26
C ASN A 192 17.03 -11.60 9.43
N ASN A 193 18.23 -12.19 9.33
CA ASN A 193 18.84 -13.03 10.38
C ASN A 193 17.90 -14.16 10.86
N LEU A 194 17.29 -14.84 9.88
CA LEU A 194 16.36 -15.92 10.13
C LEU A 194 17.10 -17.19 10.54
N THR A 195 16.76 -17.71 11.71
CA THR A 195 17.15 -19.05 12.15
C THR A 195 16.42 -20.10 11.32
N ILE A 196 16.82 -21.37 11.44
CA ILE A 196 16.08 -22.47 10.80
C ILE A 196 14.63 -22.56 11.30
N TRP A 197 14.40 -22.29 12.59
CA TRP A 197 13.07 -22.26 13.18
C TRP A 197 12.22 -21.11 12.63
N ASP A 198 12.80 -19.93 12.49
CA ASP A 198 12.12 -18.80 11.83
C ASP A 198 11.70 -19.19 10.41
N LYS A 199 12.58 -19.84 9.63
CA LYS A 199 12.24 -20.29 8.27
C LYS A 199 11.08 -21.29 8.24
N ILE A 200 11.02 -22.23 9.18
CA ILE A 200 9.92 -23.20 9.29
C ILE A 200 8.60 -22.49 9.59
N ILE A 201 8.60 -21.59 10.57
CA ILE A 201 7.41 -20.79 10.94
C ILE A 201 6.93 -19.96 9.75
N GLU A 202 7.85 -19.36 9.00
CA GLU A 202 7.52 -18.48 7.88
C GLU A 202 7.04 -19.25 6.66
N LEU A 203 7.52 -20.48 6.45
CA LEU A 203 6.92 -21.39 5.48
C LEU A 203 5.50 -21.78 5.90
N TYR A 204 5.27 -22.12 7.17
CA TYR A 204 3.93 -22.41 7.67
C TYR A 204 2.97 -21.22 7.50
N ASN A 205 3.41 -20.01 7.86
CA ASN A 205 2.63 -18.78 7.67
C ASN A 205 2.33 -18.52 6.20
N HIS A 206 3.32 -18.71 5.32
CA HIS A 206 3.14 -18.55 3.88
C HIS A 206 2.03 -19.47 3.35
N TYR A 207 2.11 -20.79 3.59
CA TYR A 207 1.08 -21.72 3.14
C TYR A 207 -0.28 -21.49 3.82
N SER A 208 -0.30 -21.03 5.07
CA SER A 208 -1.54 -20.60 5.73
C SER A 208 -2.18 -19.42 5.00
N PHE A 209 -1.40 -18.43 4.57
CA PHE A 209 -1.89 -17.31 3.78
C PHE A 209 -2.38 -17.74 2.39
N ILE A 210 -1.69 -18.68 1.72
CA ILE A 210 -2.16 -19.28 0.45
C ILE A 210 -3.56 -19.87 0.65
N ASN A 211 -3.72 -20.74 1.64
CA ASN A 211 -4.99 -21.41 1.90
C ASN A 211 -6.12 -20.42 2.24
N MET A 212 -5.82 -19.37 3.02
CA MET A 212 -6.78 -18.30 3.29
C MET A 212 -7.17 -17.53 2.02
N PHE A 213 -6.20 -17.23 1.17
CA PHE A 213 -6.40 -16.53 -0.10
C PHE A 213 -7.28 -17.34 -1.06
N ASP A 214 -7.00 -18.63 -1.22
CA ASP A 214 -7.77 -19.54 -2.09
C ASP A 214 -9.20 -19.72 -1.58
N THR A 215 -9.37 -19.82 -0.27
CA THR A 215 -10.70 -19.86 0.37
C THR A 215 -11.47 -18.57 0.12
N ALA A 216 -10.81 -17.42 0.25
CA ALA A 216 -11.41 -16.13 -0.04
C ALA A 216 -11.75 -15.98 -1.53
N GLU A 217 -10.90 -16.46 -2.44
CA GLU A 217 -11.14 -16.41 -3.88
C GLU A 217 -12.42 -17.17 -4.26
N LYS A 218 -12.65 -18.36 -3.69
CA LYS A 218 -13.90 -19.12 -3.91
C LYS A 218 -15.13 -18.31 -3.51
N LYS A 219 -15.12 -17.70 -2.32
CA LYS A 219 -16.21 -16.85 -1.84
C LYS A 219 -16.43 -15.62 -2.74
N GLN A 220 -15.34 -15.01 -3.18
CA GLN A 220 -15.35 -13.84 -4.04
C GLN A 220 -15.89 -14.17 -5.43
N ASN A 221 -15.54 -15.33 -6.01
CA ASN A 221 -16.11 -15.79 -7.28
C ASN A 221 -17.64 -15.98 -7.19
N GLU A 222 -18.14 -16.57 -6.10
CA GLU A 222 -19.58 -16.71 -5.89
C GLU A 222 -20.28 -15.35 -5.67
N MET A 223 -19.62 -14.42 -4.99
CA MET A 223 -20.11 -13.04 -4.85
C MET A 223 -20.13 -12.32 -6.20
N MET A 224 -19.08 -12.44 -6.99
CA MET A 224 -18.98 -11.81 -8.31
C MET A 224 -20.11 -12.24 -9.24
N LYS A 225 -20.51 -13.52 -9.22
CA LYS A 225 -21.68 -14.00 -9.98
C LYS A 225 -22.97 -13.29 -9.60
N ARG A 226 -23.14 -12.91 -8.32
CA ARG A 226 -24.33 -12.18 -7.85
C ARG A 226 -24.35 -10.74 -8.32
N VAL A 227 -23.18 -10.07 -8.37
CA VAL A 227 -23.11 -8.62 -8.63
C VAL A 227 -22.79 -8.24 -10.08
N PHE A 228 -22.13 -9.12 -10.84
CA PHE A 228 -21.80 -8.92 -12.26
C PHE A 228 -22.58 -9.84 -13.21
N GLY A 229 -23.36 -10.79 -12.69
CA GLY A 229 -24.10 -11.79 -13.45
C GLY A 229 -23.40 -13.16 -13.51
N SER A 230 -24.17 -14.20 -13.84
CA SER A 230 -23.72 -15.60 -13.81
C SER A 230 -22.54 -15.92 -14.71
N ASP A 231 -22.34 -15.13 -15.76
CA ASP A 231 -21.38 -15.38 -16.83
C ASP A 231 -20.02 -14.70 -16.58
N VAL A 232 -19.85 -14.04 -15.44
CA VAL A 232 -18.57 -13.45 -15.06
C VAL A 232 -17.52 -14.56 -14.88
N PRO A 233 -16.33 -14.44 -15.51
CA PRO A 233 -15.25 -15.39 -15.31
C PRO A 233 -14.74 -15.40 -13.86
N PRO A 234 -14.14 -16.51 -13.40
CA PRO A 234 -13.48 -16.54 -12.11
C PRO A 234 -12.28 -15.59 -12.08
N LEU A 235 -11.90 -15.14 -10.87
CA LEU A 235 -10.75 -14.27 -10.64
C LEU A 235 -9.46 -14.81 -11.26
N SER A 236 -9.24 -16.12 -11.20
CA SER A 236 -8.10 -16.81 -11.82
C SER A 236 -7.93 -16.51 -13.31
N GLU A 237 -9.05 -16.34 -14.04
CA GLU A 237 -9.03 -15.94 -15.45
C GLU A 237 -8.86 -14.43 -15.60
N LEU A 238 -9.55 -13.64 -14.78
CA LEU A 238 -9.53 -12.18 -14.85
C LEU A 238 -8.16 -11.57 -14.53
N TYR A 239 -7.27 -12.27 -13.81
CA TYR A 239 -5.88 -11.84 -13.63
C TYR A 239 -5.14 -11.68 -14.97
N ASN A 240 -5.57 -12.35 -16.06
CA ASN A 240 -4.99 -12.17 -17.40
C ASN A 240 -5.30 -10.79 -18.03
N ASN A 241 -6.19 -10.01 -17.43
CA ASN A 241 -6.52 -8.66 -17.88
C ASN A 241 -5.61 -7.59 -17.24
N ILE A 242 -4.73 -7.98 -16.32
CA ILE A 242 -3.78 -7.05 -15.68
C ILE A 242 -2.62 -6.77 -16.64
N ASP A 243 -2.48 -5.50 -17.00
CA ASP A 243 -1.41 -5.00 -17.85
C ASP A 243 -0.21 -4.52 -17.04
N MET A 244 -0.45 -3.83 -15.91
CA MET A 244 0.62 -3.31 -15.04
C MET A 244 0.27 -3.39 -13.55
N LEU A 245 1.31 -3.38 -12.72
CA LEU A 245 1.24 -3.27 -11.26
C LEU A 245 2.04 -2.06 -10.78
N PHE A 246 1.36 -1.08 -10.22
CA PHE A 246 1.97 0.09 -9.58
C PHE A 246 2.05 -0.12 -8.07
N LEU A 247 3.26 0.06 -7.52
CA LEU A 247 3.52 -0.09 -6.09
C LEU A 247 3.96 1.24 -5.51
N ASN A 248 3.22 1.79 -4.54
CA ASN A 248 3.62 3.00 -3.84
C ASN A 248 4.68 2.72 -2.77
N ALA A 249 5.80 2.12 -3.18
CA ALA A 249 6.98 1.88 -2.37
C ALA A 249 8.23 2.14 -3.22
N HIS A 250 9.35 2.44 -2.58
CA HIS A 250 10.65 2.46 -3.25
C HIS A 250 11.22 1.03 -3.35
N PRO A 251 11.95 0.64 -4.41
CA PRO A 251 12.49 -0.72 -4.56
C PRO A 251 13.36 -1.19 -3.38
N ILE A 252 14.12 -0.28 -2.76
CA ILE A 252 14.90 -0.55 -1.53
C ILE A 252 14.02 -1.13 -0.42
N TRP A 253 12.77 -0.66 -0.32
CA TRP A 253 11.82 -1.10 0.69
C TRP A 253 11.26 -2.51 0.43
N ASP A 254 11.29 -2.97 -0.82
CA ASP A 254 10.97 -4.36 -1.21
C ASP A 254 12.23 -5.21 -1.42
N SER A 255 13.32 -4.88 -0.71
CA SER A 255 14.59 -5.60 -0.77
C SER A 255 15.19 -5.71 -2.19
N ASN A 256 14.92 -4.75 -3.06
CA ASN A 256 15.35 -4.74 -4.46
C ASN A 256 14.94 -6.02 -5.22
N ARG A 257 13.71 -6.49 -5.00
CA ARG A 257 13.14 -7.61 -5.75
C ARG A 257 13.30 -7.39 -7.27
N PRO A 258 13.79 -8.38 -8.02
CA PRO A 258 13.79 -8.32 -9.47
C PRO A 258 12.35 -8.43 -9.96
N VAL A 259 11.91 -7.51 -10.81
CA VAL A 259 10.54 -7.47 -11.32
C VAL A 259 10.53 -7.25 -12.83
N PRO A 260 9.51 -7.75 -13.54
CA PRO A 260 9.34 -7.46 -14.97
C PRO A 260 9.02 -5.98 -15.23
N PRO A 261 9.20 -5.49 -16.47
CA PRO A 261 9.01 -4.07 -16.82
C PRO A 261 7.60 -3.52 -16.55
N ASN A 262 6.58 -4.39 -16.41
CA ASN A 262 5.22 -3.99 -16.09
C ASN A 262 4.95 -3.82 -14.58
N VAL A 263 5.97 -3.95 -13.72
CA VAL A 263 5.91 -3.60 -12.30
C VAL A 263 6.64 -2.28 -12.07
N ILE A 264 5.89 -1.26 -11.64
CA ILE A 264 6.42 0.09 -11.45
C ILE A 264 6.40 0.45 -9.98
N TYR A 265 7.58 0.55 -9.38
CA TYR A 265 7.75 1.18 -8.07
C TYR A 265 7.65 2.69 -8.22
N LEU A 266 6.69 3.30 -7.53
CA LEU A 266 6.45 4.74 -7.55
C LEU A 266 7.15 5.45 -6.39
N GLY A 267 6.89 4.99 -5.16
CA GLY A 267 7.48 5.52 -3.92
C GLY A 267 7.10 6.97 -3.62
N GLY A 268 6.19 7.19 -2.67
CA GLY A 268 5.85 8.53 -2.19
C GLY A 268 4.90 9.31 -3.10
N LEU A 269 3.97 8.65 -3.79
CA LEU A 269 2.93 9.28 -4.63
C LEU A 269 2.03 10.22 -3.81
N HIS A 270 1.84 9.95 -2.51
CA HIS A 270 1.10 10.80 -1.56
C HIS A 270 1.85 12.06 -1.13
N ARG A 271 3.15 12.18 -1.43
CA ARG A 271 3.97 13.30 -0.97
C ARG A 271 3.50 14.60 -1.61
N LYS A 272 3.13 15.55 -0.77
CA LYS A 272 2.74 16.91 -1.19
C LYS A 272 3.93 17.86 -1.05
N PRO A 273 3.98 18.93 -1.87
CA PRO A 273 4.93 20.03 -1.65
C PRO A 273 4.78 20.57 -0.22
N GLU A 274 5.91 21.00 0.35
CA GLU A 274 5.94 21.58 1.70
C GLU A 274 5.01 22.80 1.80
N LYS A 275 4.23 22.84 2.89
CA LYS A 275 3.35 23.95 3.21
C LYS A 275 3.75 24.58 4.54
N LYS A 276 3.43 25.86 4.69
CA LYS A 276 3.60 26.55 5.97
C LYS A 276 2.71 25.91 7.03
N LEU A 277 3.29 25.62 8.19
CA LEU A 277 2.54 25.19 9.36
C LEU A 277 1.53 26.27 9.80
N PRO A 278 0.37 25.88 10.36
CA PRO A 278 -0.52 26.81 11.03
C PRO A 278 0.24 27.64 12.08
N THR A 279 -0.02 28.94 12.15
CA THR A 279 0.74 29.89 12.96
C THR A 279 0.87 29.45 14.42
N GLU A 280 -0.20 28.97 15.03
CA GLU A 280 -0.19 28.49 16.42
C GLU A 280 0.72 27.28 16.63
N LEU A 281 0.69 26.32 15.70
CA LEU A 281 1.53 25.12 15.78
C LEU A 281 3.00 25.48 15.59
N LYS A 282 3.31 26.37 14.63
CA LYS A 282 4.67 26.86 14.41
C LYS A 282 5.21 27.58 15.65
N SER A 283 4.46 28.53 16.21
CA SER A 283 4.87 29.27 17.40
C SER A 283 5.10 28.36 18.61
N TYR A 284 4.26 27.33 18.77
CA TYR A 284 4.47 26.32 19.81
C TYR A 284 5.79 25.56 19.61
N LEU A 285 6.03 25.05 18.40
CA LEU A 285 7.27 24.31 18.08
C LEU A 285 8.52 25.17 18.24
N ASP A 286 8.48 26.44 17.82
CA ASP A 286 9.60 27.38 17.94
C ASP A 286 9.97 27.66 19.40
N ALA A 287 8.98 27.65 20.31
CA ALA A 287 9.18 27.87 21.74
C ALA A 287 9.78 26.65 22.48
N CYS A 288 9.73 25.45 21.90
CA CYS A 288 10.27 24.23 22.50
C CYS A 288 11.80 24.30 22.64
N LYS A 289 12.30 24.25 23.88
CA LYS A 289 13.74 24.42 24.18
C LYS A 289 14.56 23.19 23.85
N HIS A 290 14.09 22.02 24.26
CA HIS A 290 14.84 20.76 24.19
C HIS A 290 14.49 19.90 22.96
N GLY A 291 13.59 20.37 22.11
CA GLY A 291 13.07 19.62 20.95
C GLY A 291 11.78 18.88 21.27
N VAL A 292 11.25 18.23 20.24
CA VAL A 292 9.89 17.68 20.21
C VAL A 292 9.92 16.22 19.78
N ILE A 293 9.21 15.36 20.53
CA ILE A 293 8.85 14.01 20.11
C ILE A 293 7.44 14.08 19.52
N TYR A 294 7.30 13.62 18.28
CA TYR A 294 6.00 13.50 17.64
C TYR A 294 5.49 12.06 17.71
N ILE A 295 4.19 11.87 17.94
CA ILE A 295 3.56 10.56 18.08
C ILE A 295 2.26 10.50 17.29
N SER A 296 2.14 9.46 16.46
CA SER A 296 0.94 9.17 15.68
C SER A 296 0.86 7.69 15.37
N TYR A 297 -0.24 7.05 15.77
CA TYR A 297 -0.56 5.65 15.42
C TYR A 297 -1.41 5.54 14.14
N GLY A 298 -1.43 6.59 13.31
CA GLY A 298 -2.11 6.58 12.02
C GLY A 298 -3.62 6.83 12.12
N THR A 299 -4.36 6.29 11.16
CA THR A 299 -5.83 6.46 11.02
C THR A 299 -6.62 5.22 11.39
N ASN A 300 -5.98 4.04 11.36
CA ASN A 300 -6.65 2.74 11.55
C ASN A 300 -6.47 2.19 12.97
N VAL A 301 -5.72 2.88 13.83
CA VAL A 301 -5.58 2.57 15.26
C VAL A 301 -6.15 3.74 16.05
N SER A 302 -7.10 3.45 16.93
CA SER A 302 -7.59 4.41 17.92
C SER A 302 -6.66 4.37 19.15
N PRO A 303 -5.83 5.41 19.39
CA PRO A 303 -4.90 5.39 20.52
C PRO A 303 -5.63 5.35 21.87
N SER A 304 -6.84 5.89 21.96
CA SER A 304 -7.66 5.82 23.18
C SER A 304 -8.29 4.45 23.48
N GLN A 305 -8.20 3.49 22.55
CA GLN A 305 -8.60 2.10 22.75
C GLN A 305 -7.43 1.19 23.18
N LEU A 306 -6.21 1.73 23.28
CA LEU A 306 -5.10 0.98 23.87
C LEU A 306 -5.39 0.65 25.34
N PRO A 307 -4.83 -0.46 25.86
CA PRO A 307 -5.02 -0.81 27.25
C PRO A 307 -4.61 0.35 28.19
N PRO A 308 -5.43 0.71 29.20
CA PRO A 308 -5.17 1.87 30.07
C PRO A 308 -3.78 1.86 30.71
N GLU A 309 -3.27 0.68 31.07
CA GLU A 309 -1.94 0.49 31.62
C GLU A 309 -0.83 0.84 30.63
N LYS A 310 -1.01 0.58 29.33
CA LYS A 310 -0.06 0.97 28.28
C LYS A 310 -0.09 2.49 28.07
N ILE A 311 -1.28 3.10 28.08
CA ILE A 311 -1.42 4.57 28.00
C ILE A 311 -0.69 5.22 29.18
N GLN A 312 -0.94 4.75 30.41
CA GLN A 312 -0.31 5.30 31.61
C GLN A 312 1.21 5.14 31.59
N MET A 313 1.72 3.97 31.19
CA MET A 313 3.14 3.69 31.00
C MET A 313 3.79 4.70 30.03
N ILE A 314 3.17 4.90 28.87
CA ILE A 314 3.64 5.84 27.84
C ILE A 314 3.66 7.27 28.39
N VAL A 315 2.59 7.70 29.07
CA VAL A 315 2.48 9.02 29.69
C VAL A 315 3.51 9.22 30.79
N ASN A 316 3.77 8.22 31.64
CA ASN A 316 4.79 8.28 32.70
C ASN A 316 6.18 8.53 32.12
N VAL A 317 6.54 7.81 31.05
CA VAL A 317 7.83 7.98 30.38
C VAL A 317 7.95 9.38 29.75
N PHE A 318 6.93 9.87 29.06
CA PHE A 318 6.98 11.21 28.48
C PHE A 318 7.03 12.32 29.53
N SER A 319 6.36 12.15 30.66
CA SER A 319 6.31 13.16 31.72
C SER A 319 7.65 13.40 32.40
N ARG A 320 8.55 12.42 32.37
CA ARG A 320 9.90 12.54 32.96
C ARG A 320 10.99 12.95 31.97
N LEU A 321 10.67 13.03 30.68
CA LEU A 321 11.62 13.42 29.64
C LEU A 321 11.72 14.96 29.54
N PRO A 322 12.89 15.50 29.15
CA PRO A 322 13.07 16.95 29.00
C PRO A 322 12.40 17.51 27.73
N TYR A 323 11.87 16.64 26.86
CA TYR A 323 11.30 16.99 25.56
C TYR A 323 9.82 17.37 25.67
N ASP A 324 9.40 18.28 24.79
CA ASP A 324 7.98 18.46 24.50
C ASP A 324 7.48 17.28 23.67
N VAL A 325 6.22 16.89 23.86
CA VAL A 325 5.58 15.78 23.15
C VAL A 325 4.33 16.27 22.45
N ILE A 326 4.23 16.06 21.14
CA ILE A 326 3.00 16.24 20.39
C ILE A 326 2.43 14.86 20.08
N TRP A 327 1.27 14.55 20.66
CA TRP A 327 0.59 13.28 20.46
C TRP A 327 -0.70 13.48 19.68
N LYS A 328 -0.79 12.87 18.49
CA LYS A 328 -2.06 12.71 17.78
C LYS A 328 -2.98 11.78 18.59
N TRP A 329 -4.03 12.34 19.17
CA TRP A 329 -4.93 11.68 20.11
C TRP A 329 -6.39 11.92 19.71
N ASP A 330 -7.23 10.91 19.83
CA ASP A 330 -8.58 10.88 19.28
C ASP A 330 -9.67 11.39 20.23
N LYS A 331 -9.37 11.60 21.51
CA LYS A 331 -10.28 12.20 22.52
C LYS A 331 -9.86 13.62 22.93
N ASP A 332 -10.71 14.30 23.69
CA ASP A 332 -10.44 15.66 24.18
C ASP A 332 -9.49 15.69 25.39
N GLU A 333 -9.38 14.58 26.10
CA GLU A 333 -8.52 14.43 27.28
C GLU A 333 -7.64 13.18 27.17
N LEU A 334 -6.41 13.30 27.69
CA LEU A 334 -5.45 12.21 27.83
C LEU A 334 -5.26 11.94 29.34
N PRO A 335 -5.57 10.72 29.83
CA PRO A 335 -5.38 10.37 31.23
C PRO A 335 -3.93 10.55 31.69
N GLY A 336 -3.72 11.15 32.86
CA GLY A 336 -2.39 11.37 33.44
C GLY A 336 -1.52 12.41 32.72
N ARG A 337 -2.07 13.16 31.75
CA ARG A 337 -1.34 14.11 30.92
C ARG A 337 -0.57 15.14 31.74
N SER A 338 0.73 15.25 31.46
CA SER A 338 1.64 16.27 32.00
C SER A 338 1.75 17.49 31.10
N LYS A 339 2.37 18.57 31.62
CA LYS A 339 2.46 19.88 30.96
C LYS A 339 3.25 19.86 29.65
N ASN A 340 4.23 18.97 29.51
CA ASN A 340 5.05 18.85 28.29
C ASN A 340 4.35 18.06 27.17
N ILE A 341 3.17 17.46 27.44
CA ILE A 341 2.41 16.73 26.44
C ILE A 341 1.30 17.62 25.88
N LYS A 342 1.32 17.84 24.56
CA LYS A 342 0.27 18.48 23.77
C LYS A 342 -0.45 17.42 22.94
N ILE A 343 -1.78 17.38 23.04
CA ILE A 343 -2.61 16.50 22.22
C ILE A 343 -3.28 17.27 21.09
N SER A 344 -3.53 16.58 19.96
CA SER A 344 -4.35 17.09 18.86
C SER A 344 -5.04 15.95 18.13
N LYS A 345 -6.30 16.14 17.70
CA LYS A 345 -7.02 15.17 16.87
C LYS A 345 -6.46 15.08 15.45
N TRP A 346 -5.94 16.19 14.93
CA TRP A 346 -5.40 16.28 13.59
C TRP A 346 -4.18 17.21 13.51
N LEU A 347 -3.19 16.83 12.71
CA LEU A 347 -1.95 17.57 12.51
C LEU A 347 -1.52 17.49 11.04
N PRO A 348 -0.94 18.55 10.47
CA PRO A 348 -0.29 18.47 9.16
C PRO A 348 1.03 17.68 9.27
N GLN A 349 0.92 16.36 9.38
CA GLN A 349 2.02 15.45 9.76
C GLN A 349 3.29 15.67 8.93
N SER A 350 3.17 15.63 7.59
CA SER A 350 4.30 15.82 6.68
C SER A 350 5.05 17.13 6.93
N ASP A 351 4.33 18.25 7.11
CA ASP A 351 4.94 19.57 7.36
C ASP A 351 5.48 19.69 8.80
N LEU A 352 4.81 19.06 9.78
CA LEU A 352 5.25 19.04 11.17
C LEU A 352 6.60 18.34 11.30
N LEU A 353 6.75 17.18 10.66
CA LEU A 353 7.98 16.39 10.68
C LEU A 353 9.19 17.17 10.13
N ARG A 354 8.97 18.07 9.16
CA ARG A 354 10.04 18.92 8.58
C ARG A 354 10.51 20.03 9.52
N HIS A 355 9.81 20.27 10.63
CA HIS A 355 10.21 21.32 11.57
C HIS A 355 11.52 20.94 12.28
N PRO A 356 12.53 21.84 12.37
CA PRO A 356 13.86 21.51 12.89
C PRO A 356 13.88 21.09 14.37
N LYS A 357 12.81 21.40 15.11
CA LYS A 357 12.64 21.00 16.51
C LYS A 357 12.15 19.56 16.69
N VAL A 358 11.66 18.90 15.65
CA VAL A 358 11.23 17.50 15.74
C VAL A 358 12.46 16.61 15.72
N LEU A 359 12.66 15.88 16.81
CA LEU A 359 13.84 15.03 17.02
C LEU A 359 13.56 13.56 16.71
N LEU A 360 12.33 13.13 16.96
CA LEU A 360 11.94 11.74 16.90
C LEU A 360 10.47 11.61 16.52
N PHE A 361 10.16 10.61 15.70
CA PHE A 361 8.80 10.21 15.40
C PHE A 361 8.52 8.80 15.91
N ILE A 362 7.56 8.68 16.84
CA ILE A 362 7.03 7.41 17.31
C ILE A 362 5.76 7.10 16.51
N THR A 363 5.77 6.00 15.77
CA THR A 363 4.68 5.64 14.85
C THR A 363 4.36 4.16 14.93
N GLN A 364 3.14 3.79 14.55
CA GLN A 364 2.77 2.40 14.34
C GLN A 364 3.48 1.75 13.15
N GLY A 365 4.10 2.53 12.26
CA GLY A 365 4.88 1.99 11.14
C GLY A 365 4.13 1.85 9.82
N GLY A 366 3.12 2.70 9.58
CA GLY A 366 2.46 2.76 8.27
C GLY A 366 3.38 3.36 7.20
N LEU A 367 3.39 2.80 5.99
CA LEU A 367 4.33 3.17 4.93
C LEU A 367 4.31 4.66 4.57
N GLN A 368 3.14 5.29 4.51
CA GLN A 368 3.05 6.72 4.19
C GLN A 368 3.76 7.59 5.23
N SER A 369 3.55 7.28 6.52
CA SER A 369 4.21 7.95 7.64
C SER A 369 5.73 7.72 7.63
N THR A 370 6.15 6.51 7.26
CA THR A 370 7.58 6.18 7.04
C THR A 370 8.19 7.08 5.98
N ASP A 371 7.54 7.18 4.82
CA ASP A 371 8.04 7.98 3.71
C ASP A 371 8.14 9.47 4.09
N GLU A 372 7.19 9.98 4.87
CA GLU A 372 7.23 11.35 5.38
C GLU A 372 8.38 11.58 6.37
N ALA A 373 8.64 10.63 7.26
CA ALA A 373 9.73 10.70 8.23
C ALA A 373 11.11 10.67 7.54
N ILE A 374 11.28 9.76 6.56
CA ILE A 374 12.50 9.68 5.75
C ILE A 374 12.70 10.98 4.99
N ALA A 375 11.65 11.52 4.35
CA ALA A 375 11.74 12.81 3.65
C ALA A 375 12.14 13.95 4.58
N ALA A 376 11.64 13.95 5.82
CA ALA A 376 11.94 14.95 6.83
C ALA A 376 13.31 14.78 7.50
N GLY A 377 13.98 13.62 7.36
CA GLY A 377 15.24 13.36 8.05
C GLY A 377 15.05 13.04 9.55
N VAL A 378 13.88 12.51 9.93
CA VAL A 378 13.52 12.27 11.34
C VAL A 378 13.65 10.76 11.66
N PRO A 379 14.47 10.38 12.67
CA PRO A 379 14.54 9.02 13.19
C PRO A 379 13.20 8.48 13.71
N LEU A 380 13.07 7.15 13.75
CA LEU A 380 11.81 6.46 14.02
C LEU A 380 11.88 5.54 15.24
N ILE A 381 10.79 5.47 16.00
CA ILE A 381 10.46 4.30 16.83
C ILE A 381 9.17 3.69 16.27
N GLY A 382 9.25 2.44 15.83
CA GLY A 382 8.13 1.68 15.30
C GLY A 382 7.43 0.86 16.38
N MET A 383 6.11 1.01 16.50
CA MET A 383 5.23 0.25 17.40
C MET A 383 4.13 -0.47 16.60
N PRO A 384 4.47 -1.56 15.89
CA PRO A 384 3.56 -2.20 14.93
C PRO A 384 2.38 -2.90 15.62
N MET A 385 1.20 -2.80 14.99
CA MET A 385 -0.08 -3.30 15.53
C MET A 385 -0.98 -3.99 14.49
N LEU A 386 -0.84 -3.64 13.21
CA LEU A 386 -1.73 -4.12 12.15
C LEU A 386 -0.98 -4.36 10.83
N GLY A 387 -1.36 -5.42 10.12
CA GLY A 387 -1.04 -5.62 8.70
C GLY A 387 0.44 -5.50 8.35
N ASP A 388 0.79 -4.53 7.50
CA ASP A 388 2.12 -4.31 6.95
C ASP A 388 3.11 -3.63 7.92
N GLN A 389 2.62 -3.16 9.06
CA GLN A 389 3.40 -2.34 9.99
C GLN A 389 4.65 -3.07 10.51
N TRP A 390 4.55 -4.37 10.82
CA TRP A 390 5.71 -5.13 11.25
C TRP A 390 6.80 -5.22 10.19
N TYR A 391 6.41 -5.40 8.93
CA TYR A 391 7.34 -5.41 7.81
C TYR A 391 8.08 -4.08 7.71
N ASN A 392 7.34 -2.96 7.75
CA ASN A 392 7.92 -1.63 7.66
C ASN A 392 8.87 -1.34 8.83
N VAL A 393 8.50 -1.73 10.05
CA VAL A 393 9.33 -1.51 11.23
C VAL A 393 10.60 -2.37 11.21
N GLU A 394 10.55 -3.58 10.65
CA GLU A 394 11.77 -4.37 10.40
C GLU A 394 12.72 -3.71 9.39
N GLN A 395 12.19 -2.98 8.41
CA GLN A 395 13.02 -2.17 7.52
C GLN A 395 13.68 -1.00 8.27
N TYR A 396 13.05 -0.45 9.32
CA TYR A 396 13.68 0.60 10.14
C TYR A 396 14.96 0.10 10.79
N VAL A 397 14.86 -1.09 11.39
CA VAL A 397 15.98 -1.78 12.05
C VAL A 397 17.04 -2.14 11.01
N ARG A 398 16.65 -2.71 9.87
CA ARG A 398 17.58 -3.09 8.79
C ARG A 398 18.39 -1.90 8.27
N HIS A 399 17.74 -0.74 8.09
CA HIS A 399 18.40 0.45 7.59
C HIS A 399 19.04 1.31 8.67
N GLY A 400 18.92 0.91 9.95
CA GLY A 400 19.46 1.65 11.09
C GLY A 400 18.86 3.05 11.22
N ILE A 401 17.61 3.25 10.82
CA ILE A 401 16.90 4.55 10.88
C ILE A 401 15.95 4.66 12.07
N GLY A 402 15.79 3.54 12.80
CA GLY A 402 14.92 3.48 13.96
C GLY A 402 14.97 2.13 14.65
N VAL A 403 14.17 2.01 15.71
CA VAL A 403 14.06 0.78 16.51
C VAL A 403 12.63 0.28 16.57
N ARG A 404 12.48 -1.02 16.81
CA ARG A 404 11.19 -1.70 17.00
C ARG A 404 10.88 -1.82 18.49
N LEU A 405 9.64 -1.51 18.87
CA LEU A 405 9.06 -1.81 20.17
C LEU A 405 7.71 -2.50 19.97
N ASP A 406 7.57 -3.75 20.43
CA ASP A 406 6.29 -4.45 20.34
C ASP A 406 5.42 -4.08 21.56
N MET A 407 4.12 -3.86 21.33
CA MET A 407 3.19 -3.53 22.43
C MET A 407 3.09 -4.64 23.47
N GLU A 408 3.19 -5.89 23.02
CA GLU A 408 3.15 -7.10 23.85
C GLU A 408 4.15 -7.05 25.01
N ASP A 409 5.40 -6.67 24.76
CA ASP A 409 6.50 -6.71 25.73
C ASP A 409 7.02 -5.31 26.12
N LEU A 410 6.28 -4.24 25.77
CA LEU A 410 6.60 -2.86 26.10
C LEU A 410 6.59 -2.62 27.61
N THR A 411 7.65 -1.97 28.10
CA THR A 411 7.81 -1.48 29.48
C THR A 411 8.25 -0.02 29.49
N GLU A 412 8.08 0.68 30.62
CA GLU A 412 8.57 2.07 30.77
C GLU A 412 10.08 2.17 30.49
N GLU A 413 10.85 1.19 30.97
CA GLU A 413 12.29 1.14 30.77
C GLU A 413 12.66 0.97 29.30
N LYS A 414 12.04 0.02 28.59
CA LYS A 414 12.28 -0.18 27.15
C LYS A 414 11.96 1.07 26.34
N LEU A 415 10.82 1.70 26.61
CA LEU A 415 10.41 2.92 25.91
C LEU A 415 11.39 4.07 26.18
N TYR A 416 11.73 4.31 27.44
CA TYR A 416 12.66 5.37 27.82
C TYR A 416 14.05 5.17 27.22
N ASN A 417 14.57 3.95 27.27
CA ASN A 417 15.88 3.62 26.71
C ASN A 417 15.88 3.76 25.19
N ALA A 418 14.82 3.31 24.51
CA ALA A 418 14.68 3.47 23.07
C ALA A 418 14.64 4.93 22.64
N ILE A 419 13.88 5.79 23.35
CA ILE A 419 13.82 7.23 23.08
C ILE A 419 15.20 7.87 23.25
N ASN A 420 15.84 7.65 24.40
CA ASN A 420 17.15 8.24 24.67
C ASN A 420 18.22 7.74 23.70
N THR A 421 18.21 6.46 23.34
CA THR A 421 19.16 5.92 22.38
C THR A 421 18.95 6.52 20.99
N THR A 422 17.71 6.53 20.50
CA THR A 422 17.39 6.98 19.13
C THR A 422 17.65 8.48 18.94
N ILE A 423 17.43 9.30 19.98
CA ILE A 423 17.70 10.75 19.91
C ILE A 423 19.20 11.07 20.04
N ASN A 424 19.93 10.38 20.93
CA ASN A 424 21.31 10.74 21.25
C ASN A 424 22.34 10.05 20.34
N ASP A 425 22.04 8.88 19.80
CA ASP A 425 22.91 8.21 18.83
C ASP A 425 22.69 8.84 17.44
N LYS A 426 23.70 9.59 17.00
CA LYS A 426 23.70 10.31 15.72
C LYS A 426 23.58 9.38 14.51
N SER A 427 23.92 8.10 14.64
CA SER A 427 23.87 7.15 13.53
C SER A 427 22.46 7.01 12.96
N TYR A 428 21.41 7.03 13.79
CA TYR A 428 20.02 6.96 13.31
C TYR A 428 19.68 8.12 12.38
N ARG A 429 19.99 9.36 12.79
CA ARG A 429 19.72 10.54 11.98
C ARG A 429 20.56 10.56 10.70
N GLN A 430 21.85 10.23 10.80
CA GLN A 430 22.74 10.12 9.63
C GLN A 430 22.25 9.06 8.64
N ASN A 431 21.77 7.92 9.13
CA ASN A 431 21.20 6.86 8.29
C ASN A 431 19.92 7.30 7.61
N VAL A 432 19.03 8.02 8.30
CA VAL A 432 17.80 8.57 7.68
C VAL A 432 18.17 9.56 6.57
N GLU A 433 19.11 10.48 6.82
CA GLU A 433 19.56 11.47 5.83
C GLU A 433 20.23 10.83 4.61
N ARG A 434 21.07 9.81 4.83
CA ARG A 434 21.67 9.01 3.76
C ARG A 434 20.60 8.30 2.94
N LEU A 435 19.67 7.61 3.60
CA LEU A 435 18.59 6.88 2.94
C LEU A 435 17.67 7.81 2.15
N ARG A 436 17.32 8.97 2.72
CA ARG A 436 16.56 10.03 2.04
C ARG A 436 17.23 10.44 0.74
N THR A 437 18.54 10.67 0.78
CA THR A 437 19.31 11.09 -0.41
C THR A 437 19.19 10.03 -1.51
N VAL A 438 19.44 8.76 -1.17
CA VAL A 438 19.34 7.64 -2.14
C VAL A 438 17.93 7.47 -2.68
N MET A 439 16.90 7.55 -1.83
CA MET A 439 15.50 7.36 -2.26
C MET A 439 14.93 8.55 -3.05
N SER A 440 15.49 9.75 -2.90
CA SER A 440 15.03 10.95 -3.61
C SER A 440 15.76 11.19 -4.92
N ASP A 441 16.94 10.60 -5.11
CA ASP A 441 17.73 10.69 -6.33
C ASP A 441 17.16 9.77 -7.42
N GLN A 442 16.08 10.23 -8.07
CA GLN A 442 15.39 9.52 -9.13
C GLN A 442 15.12 10.47 -10.32
N PRO A 443 15.14 9.96 -11.56
CA PRO A 443 15.02 10.80 -12.77
C PRO A 443 13.64 11.45 -12.94
N GLN A 444 12.61 10.89 -12.29
CA GLN A 444 11.23 11.37 -12.35
C GLN A 444 10.62 11.29 -10.94
N SER A 445 9.75 12.25 -10.62
CA SER A 445 8.89 12.12 -9.44
C SER A 445 7.95 10.92 -9.57
N ALA A 446 7.43 10.44 -8.43
CA ALA A 446 6.47 9.34 -8.39
C ALA A 446 5.23 9.62 -9.25
N LEU A 447 4.71 10.85 -9.21
CA LEU A 447 3.54 11.27 -9.98
C LEU A 447 3.82 11.30 -11.49
N GLU A 448 4.95 11.89 -11.92
CA GLU A 448 5.32 11.93 -13.34
C GLU A 448 5.52 10.52 -13.90
N ARG A 449 6.15 9.63 -13.13
CA ARG A 449 6.33 8.22 -13.51
C ARG A 449 5.00 7.50 -13.66
N ALA A 450 4.10 7.64 -12.66
CA ALA A 450 2.78 7.02 -12.69
C ALA A 450 1.98 7.49 -13.91
N VAL A 451 1.94 8.80 -14.17
CA VAL A 451 1.24 9.35 -15.33
C VAL A 451 1.86 8.87 -16.63
N TRP A 452 3.19 8.87 -16.76
CA TRP A 452 3.85 8.43 -17.98
C TRP A 452 3.52 6.98 -18.34
N TRP A 453 3.53 6.08 -17.36
CA TRP A 453 3.17 4.66 -17.55
C TRP A 453 1.68 4.47 -17.78
N THR A 454 0.83 5.28 -17.14
CA THR A 454 -0.61 5.29 -17.42
C THR A 454 -0.88 5.64 -18.88
N GLU A 455 -0.30 6.73 -19.36
CA GLU A 455 -0.43 7.16 -20.75
C GLU A 455 0.27 6.19 -21.71
N TYR A 456 1.31 5.47 -21.27
CA TYR A 456 1.92 4.39 -22.05
C TYR A 456 0.91 3.28 -22.35
N VAL A 457 0.18 2.80 -21.33
CA VAL A 457 -0.85 1.78 -21.50
C VAL A 457 -1.94 2.28 -22.45
N LEU A 458 -2.39 3.54 -22.28
CA LEU A 458 -3.38 4.15 -23.17
C LEU A 458 -2.90 4.22 -24.63
N ARG A 459 -1.68 4.70 -24.87
CA ARG A 459 -1.10 4.81 -26.22
C ARG A 459 -0.99 3.45 -26.94
N HIS A 460 -0.75 2.38 -26.19
CA HIS A 460 -0.53 1.03 -26.75
C HIS A 460 -1.75 0.12 -26.61
N LYS A 461 -2.88 0.63 -26.08
CA LYS A 461 -4.11 -0.14 -25.82
C LYS A 461 -3.87 -1.39 -24.96
N GLY A 462 -3.02 -1.23 -23.95
CA GLY A 462 -2.53 -2.32 -23.11
C GLY A 462 -1.00 -2.31 -22.98
N ALA A 463 -0.48 -3.19 -22.13
CA ALA A 463 0.95 -3.41 -21.92
C ALA A 463 1.31 -4.90 -21.75
N LYS A 464 0.48 -5.82 -22.26
CA LYS A 464 0.74 -7.27 -22.20
C LYS A 464 2.11 -7.69 -22.76
N HIS A 465 2.69 -6.96 -23.70
CA HIS A 465 4.04 -7.22 -24.22
C HIS A 465 5.17 -6.94 -23.23
N LEU A 466 4.89 -6.25 -22.11
CA LEU A 466 5.84 -6.04 -21.01
C LEU A 466 5.69 -7.09 -19.91
N ARG A 467 4.70 -7.97 -20.02
CA ARG A 467 4.42 -9.04 -19.05
C ARG A 467 5.43 -10.17 -19.22
N SER A 468 5.94 -10.68 -18.11
CA SER A 468 6.83 -11.83 -18.13
C SER A 468 6.09 -13.08 -18.62
N PRO A 469 6.74 -13.98 -19.39
CA PRO A 469 6.17 -15.29 -19.73
C PRO A 469 5.76 -16.11 -18.50
N ALA A 470 6.42 -15.88 -17.36
CA ALA A 470 6.11 -16.55 -16.09
C ALA A 470 4.78 -16.09 -15.44
N ALA A 471 4.09 -15.11 -16.01
CA ALA A 471 2.88 -14.57 -15.40
C ALA A 471 1.74 -15.59 -15.39
N ASN A 472 1.07 -15.73 -14.23
CA ASN A 472 0.05 -16.74 -13.96
C ASN A 472 0.51 -18.21 -14.13
N MET A 473 1.81 -18.49 -14.29
CA MET A 473 2.31 -19.87 -14.29
C MET A 473 2.35 -20.44 -12.88
N SER A 474 2.07 -21.73 -12.75
CA SER A 474 2.29 -22.45 -11.50
C SER A 474 3.78 -22.60 -11.21
N TRP A 475 4.14 -22.80 -9.94
CA TRP A 475 5.53 -23.05 -9.56
C TRP A 475 6.11 -24.33 -10.20
N GLY A 476 5.25 -25.33 -10.45
CA GLY A 476 5.64 -26.59 -11.07
C GLY A 476 6.00 -26.44 -12.53
N GLU A 477 5.24 -25.63 -13.28
CA GLU A 477 5.55 -25.25 -14.65
C GLU A 477 6.83 -24.39 -14.71
N PHE A 478 6.93 -23.38 -13.84
CA PHE A 478 8.10 -22.49 -13.81
C PHE A 478 9.42 -23.24 -13.54
N LEU A 479 9.39 -24.27 -12.69
CA LEU A 479 10.56 -25.11 -12.39
C LEU A 479 10.70 -26.33 -13.31
N GLU A 480 9.83 -26.48 -14.31
CA GLU A 480 9.82 -27.60 -15.26
C GLU A 480 9.85 -28.96 -14.54
N ILE A 481 9.06 -29.11 -13.48
CA ILE A 481 9.07 -30.33 -12.62
C ILE A 481 8.72 -31.58 -13.42
N GLU A 482 7.86 -31.47 -14.43
CA GLU A 482 7.55 -32.57 -15.34
C GLU A 482 8.78 -33.02 -16.13
N LEU A 483 9.52 -32.08 -16.75
CA LEU A 483 10.76 -32.37 -17.46
C LEU A 483 11.81 -32.99 -16.53
N VAL A 484 12.01 -32.42 -15.33
CA VAL A 484 12.94 -32.95 -14.33
C VAL A 484 12.56 -34.38 -13.95
N THR A 485 11.27 -34.66 -13.78
CA THR A 485 10.77 -36.00 -13.48
C THR A 485 11.07 -36.97 -14.62
N TYR A 486 10.85 -36.59 -15.89
CA TYR A 486 11.21 -37.43 -17.04
C TYR A 486 12.71 -37.72 -17.13
N LEU A 487 13.56 -36.73 -16.85
CA LEU A 487 15.03 -36.92 -16.84
C LEU A 487 15.47 -37.89 -15.72
N ILE A 488 14.90 -37.77 -14.52
CA ILE A 488 15.21 -38.67 -13.39
C ILE A 488 14.75 -40.09 -13.72
N LEU A 489 13.53 -40.27 -14.22
CA LEU A 489 13.02 -41.59 -14.60
C LEU A 489 13.88 -42.22 -15.70
N GLY A 490 14.28 -41.45 -16.71
CA GLY A 490 15.20 -41.91 -17.76
C GLY A 490 16.56 -42.36 -17.21
N LEU A 491 17.14 -41.59 -16.28
CA LEU A 491 18.41 -41.95 -15.62
C LEU A 491 18.27 -43.24 -14.80
N ILE A 492 17.19 -43.37 -14.03
CA ILE A 492 16.89 -44.59 -13.26
C ILE A 492 16.76 -45.80 -14.20
N SER A 493 16.03 -45.67 -15.31
CA SER A 493 15.90 -46.73 -16.31
C SER A 493 17.26 -47.13 -16.91
N LEU A 494 18.13 -46.17 -17.25
CA LEU A 494 19.48 -46.45 -17.76
C LEU A 494 20.36 -47.19 -16.74
N ILE A 495 20.29 -46.78 -15.46
CA ILE A 495 21.01 -47.45 -14.37
C ILE A 495 20.50 -48.89 -14.22
N ILE A 496 19.18 -49.11 -14.22
CA ILE A 496 18.58 -50.44 -14.12
C ILE A 496 19.03 -51.32 -15.30
N VAL A 497 18.97 -50.82 -16.53
CA VAL A 497 19.41 -51.57 -17.73
C VAL A 497 20.90 -51.92 -17.63
N SER A 498 21.75 -50.97 -17.24
CA SER A 498 23.19 -51.20 -17.11
C SER A 498 23.52 -52.22 -16.03
N VAL A 499 22.82 -52.18 -14.88
CA VAL A 499 22.94 -53.20 -13.83
C VAL A 499 22.52 -54.56 -14.38
N ILE A 500 21.35 -54.66 -15.01
CA ILE A 500 20.89 -55.93 -15.60
C ILE A 500 21.91 -56.48 -16.59
N SER A 501 22.44 -55.66 -17.50
CA SER A 501 23.45 -56.07 -18.50
C SER A 501 24.81 -56.45 -17.93
N VAL A 502 25.12 -56.09 -16.69
CA VAL A 502 26.34 -56.53 -16.00
C VAL A 502 26.13 -57.85 -15.28
N TYR A 503 24.91 -58.12 -14.79
CA TYR A 503 24.59 -59.32 -14.01
C TYR A 503 24.00 -60.47 -14.84
N TYR A 504 23.46 -60.19 -16.03
CA TYR A 504 22.91 -61.14 -17.00
C TYR A 504 23.50 -60.88 -18.38
#